data_AF-A0A437JVL1-F1
#
_entry.id   AF-A0A437JVL1-F1
#
_cell.length_a   1.000
_cell.length_b   1.000
_cell.length_c   1.000
_cell.angle_alpha   90.00
_cell.angle_beta   90.00
_cell.angle_gamma   90.00
#
_symmetry.space_group_name_H-M   'P 1'
#
loop_
_entity.id
_entity.type
_entity.pdbx_description
1 polymer ?
#
loop_
_entity_poly.entity_id
_entity_poly.type
_entity_poly.pdbx_seq_one_letter_code
_entity_poly.pdbx_strand_id
1 'polypeptide(L)'
;MTWHPPTPTRAPRRRHARGMGLIDALIALALLAFGLLGMTRMQTSLVRQTTESQTRLTAAQLGDELLSTVLVDVGNAGCYTLPDAGDCASVAARERAEDWETRVAGALPGDVEATSALADGQFTVTITWTGKDSGDTRTLEATTDVRE
;
A
#
# COMPACT_ATOMS: atom_id res chain seq x y z
N MET A 1 57.59 33.70 -68.68
CA MET A 1 57.65 33.20 -67.28
C MET A 1 56.41 33.68 -66.56
N THR A 2 55.39 32.84 -66.48
CA THR A 2 54.09 33.17 -65.84
C THR A 2 54.10 32.64 -64.42
N TRP A 3 54.09 33.55 -63.45
CA TRP A 3 54.10 33.23 -62.03
C TRP A 3 52.68 32.88 -61.56
N HIS A 4 52.47 31.66 -61.05
CA HIS A 4 51.23 31.27 -60.38
C HIS A 4 51.42 31.36 -58.86
N PRO A 5 50.60 32.15 -58.13
CA PRO A 5 50.65 32.14 -56.68
C PRO A 5 50.18 30.79 -56.11
N PRO A 6 50.81 30.28 -55.05
CA PRO A 6 50.27 29.13 -54.33
C PRO A 6 48.96 29.51 -53.64
N THR A 7 47.93 28.68 -53.80
CA THR A 7 46.66 28.78 -53.08
C THR A 7 46.90 28.61 -51.57
N PRO A 8 46.38 29.52 -50.71
CA PRO A 8 46.54 29.38 -49.27
C PRO A 8 45.69 28.22 -48.76
N THR A 9 46.34 27.14 -48.33
CA THR A 9 45.70 26.07 -47.54
C THR A 9 45.38 26.63 -46.16
N ARG A 10 44.09 26.88 -45.87
CA ARG A 10 43.63 27.20 -44.51
C ARG A 10 43.90 26.00 -43.60
N ALA A 11 44.89 26.12 -42.73
CA ALA A 11 45.11 25.14 -41.66
C ALA A 11 43.86 25.08 -40.76
N PRO A 12 43.41 23.88 -40.35
CA PRO A 12 42.30 23.77 -39.41
C PRO A 12 42.72 24.44 -38.10
N ARG A 13 41.98 25.48 -37.69
CA ARG A 13 42.08 26.02 -36.34
C ARG A 13 41.74 24.88 -35.39
N ARG A 14 42.75 24.27 -34.76
CA ARG A 14 42.55 23.40 -33.61
C ARG A 14 41.86 24.25 -32.56
N ARG A 15 40.54 24.10 -32.43
CA ARG A 15 39.81 24.65 -31.29
C ARG A 15 40.50 24.08 -30.07
N HIS A 16 41.08 24.95 -29.25
CA HIS A 16 41.60 24.57 -27.96
C HIS A 16 40.43 24.06 -27.12
N ALA A 17 40.17 22.75 -27.20
CA ALA A 17 39.43 22.02 -26.18
C ALA A 17 40.36 21.93 -24.97
N ARG A 18 40.52 23.04 -24.25
CA ARG A 18 41.34 23.11 -23.05
C ARG A 18 40.50 23.71 -21.94
N GLY A 19 40.22 22.89 -20.93
CA GLY A 19 40.10 23.38 -19.55
C GLY A 19 38.74 23.28 -18.86
N MET A 20 37.62 23.06 -19.56
CA MET A 20 36.29 23.01 -18.91
C MET A 20 35.61 21.63 -18.88
N GLY A 21 36.17 20.59 -19.52
CA GLY A 21 35.51 19.28 -19.56
C GLY A 21 35.42 18.56 -18.21
N LEU A 22 36.40 18.74 -17.33
CA LEU A 22 36.43 18.06 -16.04
C LEU A 22 35.47 18.72 -15.03
N ILE A 23 35.41 20.06 -15.03
CA ILE A 23 34.46 20.81 -14.19
C ILE A 23 33.02 20.54 -14.66
N ASP A 24 32.77 20.51 -15.98
CA ASP A 24 31.46 20.21 -16.54
C ASP A 24 30.99 18.78 -16.20
N ALA A 25 31.89 17.79 -16.32
CA ALA A 25 31.60 16.41 -15.91
C ALA A 25 31.32 16.30 -14.39
N LEU A 26 32.03 17.05 -13.55
CA LEU A 26 31.78 17.09 -12.10
C LEU A 26 30.44 17.75 -11.77
N ILE A 27 30.07 18.82 -12.47
CA ILE A 27 28.76 19.47 -12.32
C ILE A 27 27.66 18.52 -12.78
N ALA A 28 27.82 17.85 -13.92
CA ALA A 28 26.86 16.87 -14.42
C ALA A 28 26.68 15.70 -13.44
N LEU A 29 27.78 15.17 -12.88
CA LEU A 29 27.73 14.12 -11.88
C LEU A 29 27.08 14.60 -10.57
N ALA A 30 27.33 15.84 -10.14
CA ALA A 30 26.70 16.42 -8.96
C ALA A 30 25.19 16.55 -9.14
N LEU A 31 24.73 17.09 -10.27
CA LEU A 31 23.31 17.20 -10.61
C LEU A 31 22.64 15.82 -10.69
N LEU A 32 23.31 14.83 -11.30
CA LEU A 32 22.83 13.45 -11.35
C LEU A 32 22.70 12.85 -9.94
N ALA A 33 23.70 13.05 -9.09
CA ALA A 33 23.67 12.57 -7.71
C ALA A 33 22.49 13.19 -6.93
N PHE A 34 22.26 14.50 -7.05
CA PHE A 34 21.09 15.15 -6.43
C PHE A 34 19.76 14.63 -6.99
N GLY A 35 19.69 14.40 -8.31
CA GLY A 35 18.51 13.81 -8.95
C GLY A 35 18.18 12.41 -8.42
N LEU A 36 19.18 11.55 -8.27
CA LEU A 36 19.02 10.21 -7.71
C LEU A 36 18.59 10.24 -6.24
N LEU A 37 19.16 11.13 -5.42
CA LEU A 37 18.75 11.33 -4.02
C LEU A 37 17.29 11.79 -3.92
N GLY A 38 16.85 12.68 -4.82
CA GLY A 38 15.46 13.11 -4.92
C GLY A 38 14.51 11.95 -5.25
N MET A 39 14.88 11.13 -6.24
CA MET A 39 14.10 9.97 -6.65
C MET A 39 13.97 8.92 -5.55
N THR A 40 15.05 8.63 -4.81
CA THR A 40 15.01 7.66 -3.70
C THR A 40 13.99 8.06 -2.62
N ARG A 41 13.90 9.35 -2.28
CA ARG A 41 12.88 9.83 -1.32
C ARG A 41 11.46 9.60 -1.83
N MET A 42 11.22 9.86 -3.11
CA MET A 42 9.90 9.65 -3.72
C MET A 42 9.54 8.17 -3.76
N GLN A 43 10.51 7.30 -4.11
CA GLN A 43 10.30 5.84 -4.10
C GLN A 43 9.87 5.34 -2.72
N THR A 44 10.49 5.81 -1.63
CA THR A 44 10.05 5.46 -0.27
C THR A 44 8.61 5.87 0.02
N SER A 45 8.20 7.08 -0.38
CA SER A 45 6.83 7.54 -0.20
C SER A 45 5.82 6.69 -0.96
N LEU A 46 6.15 6.28 -2.19
CA LEU A 46 5.29 5.43 -3.01
C LEU A 46 5.13 4.04 -2.41
N VAL A 47 6.22 3.45 -1.90
CA VAL A 47 6.17 2.14 -1.23
C VAL A 47 5.27 2.19 0.01
N ARG A 48 5.41 3.23 0.83
CA ARG A 48 4.53 3.43 2.02
C ARG A 48 3.06 3.53 1.63
N GLN A 49 2.74 4.39 0.66
CA GLN A 49 1.36 4.57 0.20
C GLN A 49 0.79 3.27 -0.40
N THR A 50 1.59 2.53 -1.16
CA THR A 50 1.18 1.24 -1.72
C THR A 50 0.91 0.22 -0.61
N THR A 51 1.78 0.18 0.40
CA THR A 51 1.65 -0.73 1.55
C THR A 51 0.38 -0.42 2.35
N GLU A 52 0.13 0.86 2.66
CA GLU A 52 -1.11 1.27 3.34
C GLU A 52 -2.36 0.92 2.53
N SER A 53 -2.31 1.11 1.21
CA SER A 53 -3.43 0.77 0.31
C SER A 53 -3.68 -0.73 0.30
N GLN A 54 -2.63 -1.56 0.23
CA GLN A 54 -2.74 -3.01 0.29
C GLN A 54 -3.33 -3.47 1.62
N THR A 55 -2.86 -2.95 2.76
CA THR A 55 -3.41 -3.30 4.08
C THR A 55 -4.91 -2.96 4.19
N ARG A 56 -5.33 -1.79 3.69
CA ARG A 56 -6.75 -1.41 3.66
C ARG A 56 -7.58 -2.34 2.78
N LEU A 57 -7.05 -2.75 1.63
CA LEU A 57 -7.73 -3.70 0.75
C LEU A 57 -7.88 -5.07 1.42
N THR A 58 -6.83 -5.56 2.09
CA THR A 58 -6.90 -6.81 2.87
C THR A 58 -7.95 -6.73 3.96
N ALA A 59 -8.00 -5.64 4.73
CA ALA A 59 -9.02 -5.44 5.76
C ALA A 59 -10.43 -5.43 5.16
N ALA A 60 -10.64 -4.68 4.07
CA ALA A 60 -11.92 -4.63 3.37
C ALA A 60 -12.36 -6.03 2.88
N GLN A 61 -11.45 -6.79 2.27
CA GLN A 61 -11.75 -8.13 1.79
C GLN A 61 -12.11 -9.09 2.92
N LEU A 62 -11.44 -9.01 4.07
CA LEU A 62 -11.78 -9.82 5.25
C LEU A 62 -13.10 -9.39 5.88
N GLY A 63 -13.43 -8.09 5.89
CA GLY A 63 -14.72 -7.58 6.31
C GLY A 63 -15.85 -8.13 5.42
N ASP A 64 -15.70 -7.99 4.11
CA ASP A 64 -16.66 -8.48 3.11
C ASP A 64 -16.84 -10.00 3.17
N GLU A 65 -15.77 -10.75 3.50
CA GLU A 65 -15.82 -12.20 3.68
C GLU A 65 -16.78 -12.59 4.82
N LEU A 66 -16.68 -11.96 5.99
CA LEU A 66 -17.55 -12.27 7.12
C LEU A 66 -18.99 -11.82 6.84
N LEU A 67 -19.19 -10.64 6.26
CA LEU A 67 -20.52 -10.19 5.83
C LEU A 67 -21.16 -11.18 4.86
N SER A 68 -20.42 -11.64 3.86
CA SER A 68 -20.90 -12.63 2.89
C SER A 68 -21.20 -13.98 3.55
N THR A 69 -20.38 -14.39 4.52
CA THR A 69 -20.59 -15.63 5.26
C THR A 69 -21.91 -15.59 6.04
N VAL A 70 -22.19 -14.47 6.71
CA VAL A 70 -23.45 -14.25 7.42
C VAL A 70 -24.65 -14.25 6.47
N LEU A 71 -24.53 -13.64 5.29
CA LEU A 71 -25.60 -13.62 4.29
C LEU A 71 -25.93 -15.00 3.71
N VAL A 72 -24.97 -15.93 3.68
CA VAL A 72 -25.21 -17.31 3.24
C VAL A 72 -25.80 -18.17 4.37
N ASP A 73 -25.60 -17.78 5.62
CA ASP A 73 -26.01 -18.53 6.82
C ASP A 73 -26.82 -17.63 7.78
N VAL A 74 -27.81 -16.93 7.23
CA VAL A 74 -28.60 -15.91 7.95
C VAL A 74 -29.26 -16.44 9.23
N GLY A 75 -29.72 -17.70 9.21
CA GLY A 75 -30.35 -18.33 10.39
C GLY A 75 -29.39 -18.55 11.57
N ASN A 76 -28.08 -18.43 11.34
CA ASN A 76 -27.05 -18.45 12.38
C ASN A 76 -26.33 -17.10 12.50
N ALA A 77 -26.87 -15.99 11.99
CA ALA A 77 -26.18 -14.69 11.96
C ALA A 77 -25.66 -14.26 13.36
N GLY A 78 -26.43 -14.51 14.42
CA GLY A 78 -26.01 -14.23 15.80
C GLY A 78 -24.80 -15.04 16.28
N CYS A 79 -24.50 -16.18 15.65
CA CYS A 79 -23.32 -16.99 15.97
C CYS A 79 -22.01 -16.46 15.39
N TYR A 80 -22.08 -15.44 14.54
CA TYR A 80 -20.90 -14.80 13.94
C TYR A 80 -20.46 -13.55 14.69
N THR A 81 -21.12 -13.18 15.79
CA THR A 81 -20.75 -12.02 16.61
C THR A 81 -19.49 -12.31 17.41
N LEU A 82 -18.62 -11.31 17.50
CA LEU A 82 -17.35 -11.37 18.20
C LEU A 82 -17.21 -10.16 19.13
N PRO A 83 -16.87 -10.39 20.41
CA PRO A 83 -16.72 -11.70 21.05
C PRO A 83 -18.05 -12.47 21.11
N ASP A 84 -17.98 -13.80 21.24
CA ASP A 84 -19.17 -14.66 21.32
C ASP A 84 -20.11 -14.19 22.44
N ALA A 85 -21.39 -13.98 22.11
CA ALA A 85 -22.41 -13.58 23.06
C ALA A 85 -22.86 -14.73 23.98
N GLY A 86 -22.47 -15.98 23.68
CA GLY A 86 -22.69 -17.15 24.54
C GLY A 86 -24.03 -17.86 24.35
N ASP A 87 -24.93 -17.31 23.54
CA ASP A 87 -26.25 -17.89 23.22
C ASP A 87 -26.29 -18.62 21.87
N CYS A 88 -25.13 -18.77 21.21
CA CYS A 88 -25.04 -19.43 19.92
C CYS A 88 -25.19 -20.96 20.01
N ALA A 89 -26.17 -21.53 19.30
CA ALA A 89 -26.35 -22.99 19.20
C ALA A 89 -25.44 -23.66 18.14
N SER A 90 -24.97 -22.92 17.14
CA SER A 90 -24.16 -23.45 16.03
C SER A 90 -22.66 -23.35 16.33
N VAL A 91 -22.09 -24.44 16.86
CA VAL A 91 -20.65 -24.55 17.13
C VAL A 91 -19.80 -24.25 15.89
N ALA A 92 -20.23 -24.73 14.72
CA ALA A 92 -19.50 -24.51 13.48
C ALA A 92 -19.48 -23.04 13.02
N ALA A 93 -20.54 -22.27 13.28
CA ALA A 93 -20.58 -20.84 12.97
C ALA A 93 -19.65 -20.05 13.91
N ARG A 94 -19.68 -20.37 15.22
CA ARG A 94 -18.77 -19.79 16.21
C ARG A 94 -17.30 -20.06 15.89
N GLU A 95 -16.94 -21.31 15.62
CA GLU A 95 -15.56 -21.69 15.25
C GLU A 95 -15.09 -20.96 13.98
N ARG A 96 -15.98 -20.75 13.00
CA ARG A 96 -15.65 -19.98 11.79
C ARG A 96 -15.46 -18.48 12.08
N ALA A 97 -16.21 -17.90 13.02
CA ALA A 97 -15.99 -16.52 13.45
C ALA A 97 -14.65 -16.36 14.18
N GLU A 98 -14.31 -17.29 15.08
CA GLU A 98 -13.01 -17.32 15.78
C GLU A 98 -11.83 -17.53 14.82
N ASP A 99 -11.97 -18.41 13.81
CA ASP A 99 -10.97 -18.57 12.76
C ASP A 99 -10.81 -17.29 11.92
N TRP A 100 -11.92 -16.64 11.57
CA TRP A 100 -11.89 -15.34 10.88
C TRP A 100 -11.13 -14.30 11.71
N GLU A 101 -11.41 -14.18 13.00
CA GLU A 101 -10.71 -13.25 13.91
C GLU A 101 -9.20 -13.52 13.91
N THR A 102 -8.82 -14.79 14.01
CA THR A 102 -7.42 -15.23 13.99
C THR A 102 -6.74 -14.88 12.65
N ARG A 103 -7.44 -15.05 11.52
CA ARG A 103 -6.93 -14.67 10.20
C ARG A 103 -6.79 -13.16 10.04
N VAL A 104 -7.72 -12.37 10.58
CA VAL A 104 -7.61 -10.90 10.59
C VAL A 104 -6.39 -10.46 11.37
N ALA A 105 -6.18 -11.02 12.57
CA ALA A 105 -5.00 -10.75 13.40
C ALA A 105 -3.68 -11.15 12.71
N GLY A 106 -3.67 -12.23 11.94
CA GLY A 106 -2.49 -12.67 11.19
C GLY A 106 -2.23 -11.91 9.89
N ALA A 107 -3.26 -11.29 9.29
CA ALA A 107 -3.17 -10.64 7.99
C ALA A 107 -2.83 -9.14 8.06
N LEU A 108 -3.18 -8.49 9.17
CA LEU A 108 -2.98 -7.05 9.37
C LEU A 108 -1.76 -6.76 10.26
N PRO A 109 -1.08 -5.62 10.07
CA PRO A 109 0.09 -5.26 10.86
C PRO A 109 -0.29 -4.66 12.22
N GLY A 110 0.65 -4.75 13.15
CA GLY A 110 0.57 -4.05 14.44
C GLY A 110 -0.43 -4.68 15.40
N ASP A 111 -0.97 -3.87 16.29
CA ASP A 111 -2.05 -4.28 17.19
C ASP A 111 -3.34 -4.35 16.38
N VAL A 112 -4.01 -5.50 16.39
CA VAL A 112 -5.22 -5.77 15.61
C VAL A 112 -6.35 -6.15 16.55
N GLU A 113 -7.52 -5.58 16.32
CA GLU A 113 -8.76 -5.90 17.01
C GLU A 113 -9.87 -6.05 15.97
N ALA A 114 -10.62 -7.15 16.03
CA ALA A 114 -11.71 -7.42 15.12
C ALA A 114 -12.96 -7.79 15.94
N THR A 115 -14.06 -7.09 15.69
CA THR A 115 -15.33 -7.33 16.36
C THR A 115 -16.46 -7.41 15.34
N SER A 116 -17.54 -8.08 15.73
CA SER A 116 -18.74 -8.18 14.91
C SER A 116 -19.98 -8.22 15.79
N ALA A 117 -21.03 -7.54 15.35
CA ALA A 117 -22.26 -7.39 16.11
C ALA A 117 -23.48 -7.50 15.20
N LEU A 118 -24.55 -8.12 15.73
CA LEU A 118 -25.86 -8.15 15.10
C LEU A 118 -26.82 -7.32 15.96
N ALA A 119 -27.37 -6.26 15.39
CA ALA A 119 -28.35 -5.39 16.05
C ALA A 119 -29.43 -4.98 15.05
N ASP A 120 -30.70 -5.11 15.45
CA ASP A 120 -31.86 -4.67 14.64
C ASP A 120 -31.87 -5.21 13.19
N GLY A 121 -31.39 -6.45 12.99
CA GLY A 121 -31.27 -7.06 11.66
C GLY A 121 -30.12 -6.54 10.82
N GLN A 122 -29.24 -5.68 11.36
CA GLN A 122 -28.02 -5.25 10.72
C GLN A 122 -26.81 -5.94 11.36
N PHE A 123 -25.97 -6.55 10.52
CA PHE A 123 -24.71 -7.12 10.95
C PHE A 123 -23.57 -6.17 10.60
N THR A 124 -22.76 -5.86 11.60
CA THR A 124 -21.65 -4.90 11.53
C THR A 124 -20.35 -5.60 11.86
N VAL A 125 -19.32 -5.34 11.05
CA VAL A 125 -17.95 -5.83 11.23
C VAL A 125 -17.04 -4.62 11.41
N THR A 126 -16.26 -4.61 12.48
CA THR A 126 -15.30 -3.55 12.79
C THR A 126 -13.91 -4.16 12.92
N ILE A 127 -12.97 -3.67 12.11
CA ILE A 127 -11.58 -4.10 12.13
C ILE A 127 -10.70 -2.88 12.40
N THR A 128 -9.92 -2.93 13.47
CA THR A 128 -8.98 -1.89 13.85
C THR A 128 -7.56 -2.46 13.81
N TRP A 129 -6.62 -1.70 13.25
CA TRP A 129 -5.21 -2.09 13.20
C TRP A 129 -4.25 -0.90 13.26
N THR A 130 -3.01 -1.13 13.67
CA THR A 130 -1.96 -0.10 13.67
C THR A 130 -1.15 -0.11 12.37
N GLY A 131 -1.07 1.03 11.69
CA GLY A 131 -0.33 1.16 10.43
C GLY A 131 1.17 0.89 10.60
N LYS A 132 1.72 -0.01 9.78
CA LYS A 132 3.12 -0.49 9.87
C LYS A 132 4.18 0.62 9.90
N ASP A 133 4.02 1.64 9.05
CA ASP A 133 4.99 2.74 8.91
C ASP A 133 4.56 4.04 9.60
N SER A 134 3.24 4.24 9.76
CA SER A 134 2.68 5.46 10.34
C SER A 134 2.56 5.38 11.86
N GLY A 135 2.35 4.20 12.44
CA GLY A 135 1.99 4.02 13.85
C GLY A 135 0.55 4.47 14.18
N ASP A 136 -0.14 5.10 13.23
CA ASP A 136 -1.54 5.50 13.38
C ASP A 136 -2.49 4.30 13.44
N THR A 137 -3.46 4.35 14.35
CA THR A 137 -4.61 3.45 14.36
C THR A 137 -5.50 3.71 13.15
N ARG A 138 -5.91 2.63 12.50
CA ARG A 138 -6.80 2.60 11.34
C ARG A 138 -8.02 1.75 11.69
N THR A 139 -9.19 2.16 11.24
CA THR A 139 -10.44 1.41 11.42
C THR A 139 -11.14 1.24 10.08
N LEU A 140 -11.67 0.04 9.87
CA LEU A 140 -12.61 -0.31 8.82
C LEU A 140 -13.91 -0.75 9.50
N GLU A 141 -15.03 -0.20 9.06
CA GLU A 141 -16.36 -0.62 9.46
C GLU A 141 -17.13 -1.00 8.20
N ALA A 142 -17.75 -2.17 8.21
CA ALA A 142 -18.55 -2.69 7.11
C ALA A 142 -19.86 -3.26 7.67
N THR A 143 -20.97 -3.01 6.98
CA THR A 143 -22.31 -3.42 7.44
C THR A 143 -23.10 -4.08 6.33
N THR A 144 -23.96 -5.02 6.71
CA THR A 144 -24.98 -5.60 5.83
C THR A 144 -26.31 -5.74 6.55
N ASP A 145 -27.40 -5.63 5.81
CA ASP A 145 -28.74 -5.98 6.30
C ASP A 145 -28.90 -7.52 6.22
N VAL A 146 -29.36 -8.11 7.30
CA VAL A 146 -29.62 -9.54 7.50
C VAL A 146 -31.12 -9.67 7.77
N ARG A 147 -31.90 -9.73 6.68
CA ARG A 147 -33.34 -10.03 6.77
C ARG A 147 -33.58 -11.49 6.48
N GLU A 148 -34.39 -12.10 7.32
CA GLU A 148 -35.03 -13.39 7.05
C GLU A 148 -36.18 -13.27 6.05
#